data_AF-A0A1R1M8Z1-F1
#
_entry.id   AF-A0A1R1M8Z1-F1
#
_cell.length_a   1.000
_cell.length_b   1.000
_cell.length_c   1.000
_cell.angle_alpha   90.00
_cell.angle_beta   90.00
_cell.angle_gamma   90.00
#
_symmetry.space_group_name_H-M   'P 1'
#
loop_
_entity.id
_entity.type
_entity.pdbx_description
1 polymer ?
#
loop_
_entity_poly.entity_id
_entity_poly.type
_entity_poly.pdbx_seq_one_letter_code
_entity_poly.pdbx_strand_id
1 'polypeptide(L)'
;MKDKLLIFLLGLPFASLSIFLLFGIINDIPRIAQINWSNLGPKTIAVVLFGFVGFGLMIGSYWLRTDQSSKNCPVDEPWLAQKEWRDNLIYSDEYDQCARQWVMCFIVTLISVSISFSIPKAFHSEKYFVLAIFFSIIIFGFIYIFSSIKKTIKYRKYGKSPLRLDPFPGSIGGDVGGSVDITLPYSKNHNFEIKLQSIYEYTDRRGNENDTVKNTIWSDQGHGSTEPGPAGTRIKFRFKVPSGLPDSESKSGDHHRWILEIKSIHDNMDFIRIYDIPVYATGKESQEISDAVLHKQKESQLQDLMSFIKIKKTKNSTNILYSNKRMKTISIIFISISILLCVLSIFPIFLVPAILFGAIGIYLFNRKLSVSLQHHIIKKRRKIFNLVLNDTEIKKKDISHVLIEKTSSIQYRETAIIYYSLKCTTIDNNIITIGESFTSYSQASKIWNFIAEQSDLSDIELRHNVTEDSETSH
;
A
#
# COMPACT_ATOMS: atom_id res chain seq x y z
N MET A 1 -28.66 -5.63 9.29
CA MET A 1 -29.66 -6.72 9.17
C MET A 1 -29.77 -7.22 7.73
N LYS A 2 -29.80 -6.31 6.74
CA LYS A 2 -29.82 -6.67 5.30
C LYS A 2 -28.63 -7.53 4.86
N ASP A 3 -27.40 -7.21 5.29
CA ASP A 3 -26.20 -7.95 4.84
C ASP A 3 -26.13 -9.38 5.39
N LYS A 4 -26.63 -9.60 6.62
CA LYS A 4 -26.74 -10.95 7.20
C LYS A 4 -27.71 -11.82 6.43
N LEU A 5 -28.89 -11.26 6.14
CA LEU A 5 -29.93 -11.94 5.37
C LEU A 5 -29.41 -12.29 3.97
N LEU A 6 -28.68 -11.36 3.34
CA LEU A 6 -28.07 -11.57 2.03
C LEU A 6 -27.05 -12.71 2.06
N ILE A 7 -26.11 -12.71 3.01
CA ILE A 7 -25.08 -13.75 3.13
C ILE A 7 -25.71 -15.11 3.48
N PHE A 8 -26.72 -15.13 4.34
CA PHE A 8 -27.48 -16.33 4.68
C PHE A 8 -28.21 -16.90 3.46
N LEU A 9 -28.91 -16.05 2.70
CA LEU A 9 -29.60 -16.44 1.46
C LEU A 9 -28.62 -16.90 0.38
N LEU A 10 -27.42 -16.31 0.30
CA LEU A 10 -26.36 -16.72 -0.61
C LEU A 10 -25.85 -18.13 -0.27
N GLY A 11 -25.80 -18.50 1.02
CA GLY A 11 -25.37 -19.84 1.46
C GLY A 11 -26.39 -20.95 1.25
N LEU A 12 -27.69 -20.60 1.24
CA LEU A 12 -28.82 -21.53 1.12
C LEU A 12 -28.79 -22.45 -0.12
N PRO A 13 -28.56 -21.96 -1.36
CA PRO A 13 -28.51 -22.83 -2.55
C PRO A 13 -27.37 -23.85 -2.50
N PHE A 14 -26.22 -23.48 -1.91
CA PHE A 14 -25.09 -24.40 -1.76
C PHE A 14 -25.38 -25.48 -0.70
N ALA A 15 -26.00 -25.10 0.42
CA ALA A 15 -26.43 -26.05 1.44
C ALA A 15 -27.49 -27.03 0.90
N SER A 16 -28.48 -26.53 0.13
CA SER A 16 -29.50 -27.38 -0.48
C SER A 16 -28.92 -28.33 -1.52
N LEU A 17 -27.96 -27.87 -2.33
CA LEU A 17 -27.27 -28.71 -3.30
C LEU A 17 -26.45 -29.81 -2.62
N SER A 18 -25.79 -29.50 -1.50
CA SER A 18 -25.07 -30.49 -0.68
C SER A 18 -26.01 -31.56 -0.13
N ILE A 19 -27.16 -31.17 0.44
CA ILE A 19 -28.17 -32.11 0.97
C ILE A 19 -28.73 -32.98 -0.16
N PHE A 20 -29.04 -32.40 -1.32
CA PHE A 20 -29.55 -33.15 -2.48
C PHE A 20 -28.54 -34.21 -2.97
N LEU A 21 -27.27 -33.84 -3.10
CA LEU A 21 -26.22 -34.77 -3.50
C LEU A 21 -25.98 -35.87 -2.45
N LEU A 22 -26.06 -35.52 -1.16
CA LEU A 22 -25.97 -36.47 -0.05
C LEU A 22 -27.12 -37.47 -0.07
N PHE A 23 -28.35 -37.02 -0.38
CA PHE A 23 -29.50 -37.91 -0.56
C PHE A 23 -29.30 -38.85 -1.76
N GLY A 24 -28.73 -38.35 -2.86
CA GLY A 24 -28.33 -39.17 -4.00
C GLY A 24 -27.30 -40.25 -3.64
N ILE A 25 -26.33 -39.94 -2.78
CA ILE A 25 -25.35 -40.92 -2.26
C ILE A 25 -26.04 -41.95 -1.36
N ILE A 26 -26.93 -41.52 -0.46
CA ILE A 26 -27.67 -42.41 0.44
C ILE A 26 -28.53 -43.39 -0.36
N ASN A 27 -29.17 -42.93 -1.43
CA ASN A 27 -29.97 -43.79 -2.30
C ASN A 27 -29.12 -44.78 -3.12
N ASP A 28 -27.83 -44.48 -3.33
CA ASP A 28 -26.87 -45.38 -3.98
C ASP A 28 -26.27 -46.43 -2.99
N ILE A 29 -26.47 -46.30 -1.66
CA ILE A 29 -25.96 -47.22 -0.60
C ILE A 29 -26.40 -48.69 -0.78
N PRO A 30 -27.65 -49.03 -1.16
CA PRO A 30 -28.05 -50.43 -1.35
C PRO A 30 -27.24 -51.17 -2.44
N ARG A 31 -26.53 -50.42 -3.31
CA ARG A 31 -25.68 -50.95 -4.39
C ARG A 31 -24.18 -51.04 -4.01
N ILE A 32 -23.84 -50.96 -2.72
CA ILE A 32 -22.45 -50.92 -2.20
C ILE A 32 -21.56 -52.10 -2.63
N ALA A 33 -22.12 -53.26 -2.98
CA ALA A 33 -21.34 -54.40 -3.46
C ALA A 33 -20.67 -54.18 -4.85
N GLN A 34 -21.07 -53.15 -5.61
CA GLN A 34 -20.51 -52.81 -6.93
C GLN A 34 -20.09 -51.33 -7.01
N ILE A 35 -19.34 -50.84 -6.00
CA ILE A 35 -18.92 -49.43 -5.94
C ILE A 35 -18.06 -49.07 -7.16
N ASN A 36 -18.61 -48.18 -8.01
CA ASN A 36 -17.84 -47.47 -9.02
C ASN A 36 -17.35 -46.14 -8.44
N TRP A 37 -16.13 -46.16 -7.87
CA TRP A 37 -15.47 -44.98 -7.29
C TRP A 37 -15.38 -43.78 -8.25
N SER A 38 -15.39 -44.03 -9.56
CA SER A 38 -15.39 -42.96 -10.58
C SER A 38 -16.68 -42.12 -10.60
N ASN A 39 -17.78 -42.64 -10.07
CA ASN A 39 -19.06 -41.93 -9.98
C ASN A 39 -19.37 -41.44 -8.55
N LEU A 40 -18.89 -42.16 -7.52
CA LEU A 40 -19.14 -41.84 -6.13
C LEU A 40 -18.20 -40.73 -5.60
N GLY A 41 -16.91 -40.80 -5.95
CA GLY A 41 -15.88 -39.86 -5.47
C GLY A 41 -16.16 -38.38 -5.79
N PRO A 42 -16.54 -38.03 -7.03
CA PRO A 42 -16.92 -36.65 -7.36
C PRO A 42 -18.11 -36.15 -6.53
N LYS A 43 -19.14 -36.99 -6.32
CA LYS A 43 -20.33 -36.64 -5.54
C LYS A 43 -20.00 -36.40 -4.07
N THR A 44 -19.19 -37.27 -3.45
CA THR A 44 -18.81 -37.11 -2.04
C THR A 44 -18.01 -35.82 -1.80
N ILE A 45 -17.09 -35.49 -2.72
CA ILE A 45 -16.31 -34.25 -2.60
C ILE A 45 -17.18 -33.02 -2.85
N ALA A 46 -18.12 -33.09 -3.81
CA ALA A 46 -19.09 -32.02 -4.04
C ALA A 46 -19.97 -31.77 -2.81
N VAL A 47 -20.43 -32.83 -2.12
CA VAL A 47 -21.17 -32.69 -0.85
C VAL A 47 -20.34 -31.94 0.20
N VAL A 48 -19.06 -32.29 0.35
CA VAL A 48 -18.15 -31.61 1.29
C VAL A 48 -17.90 -30.16 0.91
N LEU A 49 -17.62 -29.88 -0.38
CA LEU A 49 -17.42 -28.52 -0.91
C LEU A 49 -18.63 -27.63 -0.67
N PHE A 50 -19.78 -28.04 -1.19
CA PHE A 50 -21.01 -27.25 -1.13
C PHE A 50 -21.59 -27.19 0.28
N GLY A 51 -21.38 -28.24 1.09
CA GLY A 51 -21.74 -28.26 2.49
C GLY A 51 -20.89 -27.27 3.29
N PHE A 52 -19.56 -27.33 3.13
CA PHE A 52 -18.65 -26.42 3.83
C PHE A 52 -18.90 -24.96 3.45
N VAL A 53 -19.09 -24.64 2.17
CA VAL A 53 -19.39 -23.28 1.71
C VAL A 53 -20.78 -22.84 2.16
N GLY A 54 -21.82 -23.65 1.92
CA GLY A 54 -23.21 -23.30 2.22
C GLY A 54 -23.45 -23.14 3.72
N PHE A 55 -23.15 -24.17 4.52
CA PHE A 55 -23.29 -24.09 5.97
C PHE A 55 -22.29 -23.11 6.58
N GLY A 56 -21.08 -22.96 6.02
CA GLY A 56 -20.11 -21.97 6.47
C GLY A 56 -20.59 -20.53 6.30
N LEU A 57 -21.22 -20.20 5.17
CA LEU A 57 -21.84 -18.88 4.95
C LEU A 57 -23.05 -18.66 5.86
N MET A 58 -23.89 -19.68 6.05
CA MET A 58 -25.07 -19.59 6.94
C MET A 58 -24.65 -19.41 8.41
N ILE A 59 -23.72 -20.23 8.92
CA ILE A 59 -23.17 -20.08 10.28
C ILE A 59 -22.44 -18.74 10.38
N GLY A 60 -21.59 -18.41 9.40
CA GLY A 60 -20.88 -17.13 9.32
C GLY A 60 -21.82 -15.93 9.42
N SER A 61 -23.00 -15.95 8.79
CA SER A 61 -24.00 -14.88 8.87
C SER A 61 -24.59 -14.68 10.28
N TYR A 62 -24.63 -15.75 11.08
CA TYR A 62 -25.07 -15.71 12.47
C TYR A 62 -23.96 -15.19 13.40
N TRP A 63 -22.71 -15.60 13.13
CA TRP A 63 -21.51 -15.20 13.89
C TRP A 63 -20.98 -13.82 13.53
N LEU A 64 -21.28 -13.32 12.33
CA LEU A 64 -21.15 -11.92 11.97
C LEU A 64 -22.00 -11.17 13.00
N ARG A 65 -21.38 -10.61 14.04
CA ARG A 65 -22.08 -9.70 14.94
C ARG A 65 -22.47 -8.51 14.08
N THR A 66 -23.74 -8.11 14.13
CA THR A 66 -24.12 -6.84 13.52
C THR A 66 -23.29 -5.80 14.24
N ASP A 67 -22.58 -4.94 13.53
CA ASP A 67 -21.95 -3.75 14.08
C ASP A 67 -23.04 -2.77 14.53
N GLN A 68 -23.83 -3.16 15.54
CA GLN A 68 -24.63 -2.26 16.37
C GLN A 68 -23.72 -1.61 17.40
N SER A 69 -22.58 -1.12 16.94
CA SER A 69 -21.61 -0.43 17.76
C SER A 69 -22.01 1.02 18.07
N SER A 70 -23.15 1.49 17.56
CA SER A 70 -23.57 2.89 17.70
C SER A 70 -24.52 3.18 18.86
N LYS A 71 -24.91 2.22 19.71
CA LYS A 71 -25.98 2.51 20.67
C LYS A 71 -25.56 3.34 21.89
N ASN A 72 -24.27 3.36 22.29
CA ASN A 72 -23.81 4.05 23.52
C ASN A 72 -22.44 4.77 23.38
N CYS A 73 -21.95 5.08 22.18
CA CYS A 73 -20.66 5.80 22.07
C CYS A 73 -20.87 7.30 22.30
N PRO A 74 -20.03 7.97 23.12
CA PRO A 74 -20.05 9.42 23.27
C PRO A 74 -19.91 10.09 21.89
N VAL A 75 -20.70 11.15 21.65
CA VAL A 75 -20.64 11.94 20.40
C VAL A 75 -19.23 12.51 20.18
N ASP A 76 -18.52 12.80 21.27
CA ASP A 76 -17.18 13.40 21.26
C ASP A 76 -16.06 12.40 20.90
N GLU A 77 -16.35 11.09 20.87
CA GLU A 77 -15.35 10.03 20.59
C GLU A 77 -15.84 9.03 19.53
N PRO A 78 -16.04 9.49 18.27
CA PRO A 78 -16.64 8.69 17.20
C PRO A 78 -15.82 7.43 16.85
N TRP A 79 -14.50 7.43 17.07
CA TRP A 79 -13.64 6.28 16.82
C TRP A 79 -13.96 5.08 17.72
N LEU A 80 -14.52 5.28 18.92
CA LEU A 80 -14.94 4.18 19.80
C LEU A 80 -16.16 3.42 19.24
N ALA A 81 -16.88 3.99 18.29
CA ALA A 81 -17.92 3.27 17.56
C ALA A 81 -17.32 2.17 16.68
N GLN A 82 -16.05 2.23 16.32
CA GLN A 82 -15.41 1.17 15.54
C GLN A 82 -14.80 0.10 16.44
N LYS A 83 -15.28 -1.15 16.30
CA LYS A 83 -14.84 -2.28 17.13
C LYS A 83 -13.33 -2.51 17.05
N GLU A 84 -12.72 -2.26 15.88
CA GLU A 84 -11.29 -2.42 15.62
C GLU A 84 -10.42 -1.44 16.43
N TRP A 85 -10.99 -0.30 16.85
CA TRP A 85 -10.25 0.78 17.49
C TRP A 85 -10.46 0.87 18.99
N ARG A 86 -11.61 0.42 19.51
CA ARG A 86 -12.05 0.60 20.91
C ARG A 86 -10.99 0.45 22.00
N ASP A 87 -10.17 -0.59 21.92
CA ASP A 87 -9.26 -0.97 23.00
C ASP A 87 -7.84 -0.39 22.82
N ASN A 88 -7.64 0.55 21.87
CA ASN A 88 -6.32 1.07 21.45
C ASN A 88 -5.30 -0.06 21.16
N LEU A 89 -5.82 -1.21 20.71
CA LEU A 89 -5.08 -2.42 20.38
C LEU A 89 -5.45 -2.80 18.95
N ILE A 90 -4.79 -2.14 18.00
CA ILE A 90 -5.10 -2.27 16.58
C ILE A 90 -4.26 -3.41 16.02
N TYR A 91 -4.92 -4.39 15.42
CA TYR A 91 -4.28 -5.53 14.79
C TYR A 91 -4.09 -5.28 13.29
N SER A 92 -3.06 -5.91 12.71
CA SER A 92 -2.88 -5.86 11.26
C SER A 92 -3.80 -6.86 10.56
N ASP A 93 -4.17 -6.55 9.32
CA ASP A 93 -5.06 -7.39 8.50
C ASP A 93 -4.44 -8.75 8.12
N GLU A 94 -3.15 -8.98 8.40
CA GLU A 94 -2.44 -10.20 8.00
C GLU A 94 -3.03 -11.49 8.57
N TYR A 95 -3.60 -11.48 9.77
CA TYR A 95 -4.16 -12.70 10.37
C TYR A 95 -5.37 -13.19 9.58
N ASP A 96 -6.33 -12.29 9.33
CA ASP A 96 -7.55 -12.63 8.61
C ASP A 96 -7.24 -12.96 7.14
N GLN A 97 -6.27 -12.27 6.53
CA GLN A 97 -5.78 -12.62 5.20
C GLN A 97 -5.18 -14.03 5.15
N CYS A 98 -4.42 -14.45 6.18
CA CYS A 98 -3.85 -15.79 6.25
C CYS A 98 -4.96 -16.85 6.34
N ALA A 99 -5.96 -16.63 7.20
CA ALA A 99 -7.10 -17.54 7.35
C ALA A 99 -7.90 -17.66 6.05
N ARG A 100 -8.27 -16.53 5.42
CA ARG A 100 -8.98 -16.51 4.12
C ARG A 100 -8.21 -17.25 3.04
N GLN A 101 -6.89 -17.11 3.01
CA GLN A 101 -6.07 -17.77 1.99
C GLN A 101 -6.00 -19.29 2.19
N TRP A 102 -5.95 -19.78 3.42
CA TRP A 102 -6.04 -21.22 3.71
C TRP A 102 -7.40 -21.81 3.36
N VAL A 103 -8.49 -21.09 3.62
CA VAL A 103 -9.84 -21.50 3.20
C VAL A 103 -9.92 -21.62 1.68
N MET A 104 -9.42 -20.62 0.95
CA MET A 104 -9.38 -20.66 -0.52
C MET A 104 -8.52 -21.81 -1.02
N CYS A 105 -7.37 -22.05 -0.39
CA CYS A 105 -6.50 -23.17 -0.71
C CYS A 105 -7.24 -24.51 -0.56
N PHE A 106 -7.99 -24.71 0.52
CA PHE A 106 -8.77 -25.90 0.76
C PHE A 106 -9.85 -26.12 -0.31
N ILE A 107 -10.56 -25.06 -0.70
CA ILE A 107 -11.58 -25.10 -1.77
C ILE A 107 -10.93 -25.51 -3.10
N VAL A 108 -9.83 -24.87 -3.49
CA VAL A 108 -9.12 -25.19 -4.74
C VAL A 108 -8.64 -26.64 -4.72
N THR A 109 -8.09 -27.12 -3.61
CA THR A 109 -7.67 -28.53 -3.48
C THR A 109 -8.84 -29.48 -3.66
N LEU A 110 -9.99 -29.24 -3.02
CA LEU A 110 -11.16 -30.10 -3.17
C LEU A 110 -11.66 -30.14 -4.63
N ILE A 111 -11.69 -29.00 -5.32
CA ILE A 111 -12.05 -28.94 -6.75
C ILE A 111 -11.06 -29.77 -7.59
N SER A 112 -9.75 -29.65 -7.34
CA SER A 112 -8.72 -30.43 -8.02
C SER A 112 -8.92 -31.93 -7.82
N VAL A 113 -9.20 -32.38 -6.60
CA VAL A 113 -9.44 -33.80 -6.31
C VAL A 113 -10.70 -34.31 -7.02
N SER A 114 -11.79 -33.52 -7.05
CA SER A 114 -13.02 -33.88 -7.79
C SER A 114 -12.75 -34.11 -9.28
N ILE A 115 -11.99 -33.22 -9.92
CA ILE A 115 -11.67 -33.32 -11.34
C ILE A 115 -10.76 -34.53 -11.61
N SER A 116 -9.90 -34.89 -10.66
CA SER A 116 -8.99 -36.03 -10.79
C SER A 116 -9.70 -37.37 -11.04
N PHE A 117 -10.92 -37.56 -10.52
CA PHE A 117 -11.71 -38.76 -10.78
C PHE A 117 -12.21 -38.89 -12.23
N SER A 118 -12.22 -37.78 -12.99
CA SER A 118 -12.64 -37.77 -14.39
C SER A 118 -11.48 -38.06 -15.36
N ILE A 119 -10.24 -38.12 -14.87
CA ILE A 119 -9.04 -38.31 -15.68
C ILE A 119 -9.02 -39.63 -16.45
N PRO A 120 -9.32 -40.80 -15.85
CA PRO A 120 -9.27 -42.06 -16.59
C PRO A 120 -10.24 -42.06 -17.79
N LYS A 121 -11.43 -41.48 -17.61
CA LYS A 121 -12.43 -41.32 -18.68
C LYS A 121 -11.95 -40.30 -19.74
N ALA A 122 -11.33 -39.21 -19.32
CA ALA A 122 -10.83 -38.16 -20.21
C ALA A 122 -9.71 -38.68 -21.13
N PHE A 123 -8.76 -39.46 -20.60
CA PHE A 123 -7.69 -40.09 -21.39
C PHE A 123 -8.22 -41.03 -22.47
N HIS A 124 -9.23 -41.86 -22.16
CA HIS A 124 -9.82 -42.76 -23.15
C HIS A 124 -10.67 -42.05 -24.21
N SER A 125 -11.18 -40.86 -23.91
CA SER A 125 -12.02 -40.09 -24.83
C SER A 125 -11.24 -39.07 -25.68
N GLU A 126 -9.91 -39.09 -25.64
CA GLU A 126 -9.00 -38.14 -26.33
C GLU A 126 -9.32 -36.66 -26.08
N LYS A 127 -9.94 -36.33 -24.93
CA LYS A 127 -10.31 -34.97 -24.56
C LYS A 127 -9.13 -34.24 -23.90
N TYR A 128 -8.10 -33.95 -24.68
CA TYR A 128 -6.87 -33.27 -24.22
C TYR A 128 -7.14 -31.93 -23.51
N PHE A 129 -8.22 -31.24 -23.86
CA PHE A 129 -8.64 -29.99 -23.20
C PHE A 129 -8.95 -30.17 -21.71
N VAL A 130 -9.61 -31.28 -21.31
CA VAL A 130 -9.92 -31.57 -19.90
C VAL A 130 -8.64 -31.82 -19.11
N LEU A 131 -7.67 -32.48 -19.74
CA LEU A 131 -6.37 -32.74 -19.15
C LEU A 131 -5.55 -31.45 -18.96
N ALA A 132 -5.59 -30.54 -19.95
CA ALA A 132 -4.95 -29.23 -19.86
C ALA A 132 -5.50 -28.39 -18.70
N ILE A 133 -6.85 -28.30 -18.57
CA ILE A 133 -7.50 -27.59 -17.46
C ILE A 133 -7.07 -28.18 -16.11
N PHE A 134 -7.03 -29.51 -16.00
CA PHE A 134 -6.61 -30.18 -14.77
C PHE A 134 -5.17 -29.81 -14.38
N PHE A 135 -4.22 -29.87 -15.31
CA PHE A 135 -2.84 -29.46 -15.04
C PHE A 135 -2.73 -27.98 -14.67
N SER A 136 -3.48 -27.09 -15.33
CA SER A 136 -3.53 -25.67 -14.97
C SER A 136 -4.03 -25.45 -13.53
N ILE A 137 -5.09 -26.15 -13.13
CA ILE A 137 -5.66 -26.07 -11.77
C ILE A 137 -4.66 -26.61 -10.73
N ILE A 138 -3.94 -27.69 -11.03
CA ILE A 138 -2.89 -28.22 -10.15
C ILE A 138 -1.78 -27.19 -9.94
N ILE A 139 -1.25 -26.62 -11.03
CA ILE A 139 -0.17 -25.64 -10.97
C ILE A 139 -0.63 -24.43 -10.14
N PHE A 140 -1.85 -23.95 -10.39
CA PHE A 140 -2.44 -22.87 -9.61
C PHE A 140 -2.59 -23.22 -8.13
N GLY A 141 -3.05 -24.45 -7.83
CA GLY A 141 -3.13 -24.98 -6.46
C GLY A 141 -1.78 -24.97 -5.75
N PHE A 142 -0.70 -25.42 -6.41
CA PHE A 142 0.64 -25.40 -5.83
C PHE A 142 1.14 -23.97 -5.56
N ILE A 143 0.89 -23.03 -6.48
CA ILE A 143 1.23 -21.61 -6.28
C ILE A 143 0.51 -21.06 -5.05
N TYR A 144 -0.79 -21.38 -4.88
CA TYR A 144 -1.58 -20.96 -3.73
C TYR A 144 -1.10 -21.58 -2.42
N ILE A 145 -0.78 -22.87 -2.41
CA ILE A 145 -0.21 -23.57 -1.24
C ILE A 145 1.10 -22.90 -0.83
N PHE A 146 2.01 -22.69 -1.77
CA PHE A 146 3.31 -22.09 -1.49
C PHE A 146 3.18 -20.65 -0.96
N SER A 147 2.27 -19.86 -1.54
CA SER A 147 1.95 -18.52 -1.06
C SER A 147 1.37 -18.55 0.36
N SER A 148 0.48 -19.50 0.66
CA SER A 148 -0.14 -19.66 1.99
C SER A 148 0.88 -20.08 3.05
N ILE A 149 1.76 -21.02 2.72
CA ILE A 149 2.87 -21.45 3.58
C ILE A 149 3.78 -20.25 3.86
N LYS A 150 4.19 -19.49 2.83
CA LYS A 150 5.01 -18.28 3.01
C LYS A 150 4.36 -17.27 3.95
N LYS A 151 3.07 -16.97 3.77
CA LYS A 151 2.34 -16.07 4.68
C LYS A 151 2.27 -16.63 6.10
N THR A 152 2.04 -17.93 6.25
CA THR A 152 1.99 -18.60 7.56
C THR A 152 3.33 -18.54 8.28
N ILE A 153 4.44 -18.80 7.57
CA ILE A 153 5.79 -18.69 8.11
C ILE A 153 6.05 -17.25 8.58
N LYS A 154 5.69 -16.24 7.77
CA LYS A 154 5.81 -14.83 8.17
C LYS A 154 4.97 -14.50 9.40
N TYR A 155 3.73 -14.98 9.46
CA TYR A 155 2.86 -14.76 10.60
C TYR A 155 3.43 -15.40 11.87
N ARG A 156 3.93 -16.64 11.79
CA ARG A 156 4.59 -17.32 12.92
C ARG A 156 5.89 -16.64 13.35
N LYS A 157 6.66 -16.11 12.39
CA LYS A 157 7.95 -15.45 12.64
C LYS A 157 7.79 -14.10 13.33
N TYR A 158 6.80 -13.30 12.94
CA TYR A 158 6.65 -11.92 13.41
C TYR A 158 5.51 -11.70 14.40
N GLY A 159 4.62 -12.69 14.55
CA GLY A 159 3.46 -12.64 15.44
C GLY A 159 2.32 -11.77 14.90
N LYS A 160 1.37 -11.50 15.82
CA LYS A 160 0.18 -10.66 15.59
C LYS A 160 0.49 -9.16 15.50
N SER A 161 1.64 -8.75 16.01
CA SER A 161 2.14 -7.37 15.91
C SER A 161 1.11 -6.29 16.33
N PRO A 162 0.57 -6.31 17.57
CA PRO A 162 -0.42 -5.32 17.98
C PRO A 162 0.18 -3.91 18.03
N LEU A 163 -0.56 -2.95 17.49
CA LEU A 163 -0.26 -1.52 17.54
C LEU A 163 -1.02 -0.86 18.69
N ARG A 164 -0.30 -0.04 19.47
CA ARG A 164 -0.86 0.87 20.48
C ARG A 164 -0.52 2.30 20.09
N LEU A 165 -1.52 3.16 20.01
CA LEU A 165 -1.33 4.58 19.70
C LEU A 165 -1.13 5.40 20.96
N ASP A 166 -0.33 6.44 20.83
CA ASP A 166 -0.10 7.49 21.82
C ASP A 166 0.21 8.80 21.08
N PRO A 167 -0.72 9.78 21.05
CA PRO A 167 -2.04 9.77 21.67
C PRO A 167 -3.03 8.83 20.95
N PHE A 168 -4.10 8.42 21.65
CA PHE A 168 -5.23 7.70 21.07
C PHE A 168 -6.51 8.54 21.15
N PRO A 169 -7.17 8.84 20.02
CA PRO A 169 -6.76 8.56 18.64
C PRO A 169 -5.53 9.38 18.26
N GLY A 170 -4.92 9.06 17.10
CA GLY A 170 -3.86 9.91 16.55
C GLY A 170 -4.38 11.33 16.31
N SER A 171 -3.52 12.33 16.44
CA SER A 171 -3.94 13.73 16.43
C SER A 171 -3.52 14.50 15.18
N ILE A 172 -4.51 15.02 14.43
CA ILE A 172 -4.29 16.04 13.39
C ILE A 172 -3.99 17.38 14.08
N GLY A 173 -3.02 18.14 13.56
CA GLY A 173 -2.51 19.34 14.22
C GLY A 173 -1.69 19.06 15.48
N GLY A 174 -1.34 17.79 15.74
CA GLY A 174 -0.54 17.34 16.87
C GLY A 174 0.35 16.16 16.47
N ASP A 175 0.38 15.12 17.30
CA ASP A 175 1.17 13.92 17.06
C ASP A 175 0.31 12.70 16.69
N VAL A 176 0.81 11.92 15.73
CA VAL A 176 0.42 10.53 15.52
C VAL A 176 1.60 9.65 15.89
N GLY A 177 1.55 9.08 17.08
CA GLY A 177 2.60 8.23 17.63
C GLY A 177 2.05 6.88 18.10
N GLY A 178 2.96 5.95 18.34
CA GLY A 178 2.61 4.66 18.91
C GLY A 178 3.78 3.70 19.05
N SER A 179 3.44 2.50 19.51
CA SER A 179 4.37 1.39 19.61
C SER A 179 3.77 0.09 19.05
N VAL A 180 4.62 -0.72 18.40
CA VAL A 180 4.26 -2.04 17.88
C VAL A 180 5.19 -3.09 18.47
N ASP A 181 4.62 -4.13 19.05
CA ASP A 181 5.36 -5.25 19.63
C ASP A 181 5.42 -6.43 18.65
N ILE A 182 6.62 -6.81 18.21
CA ILE A 182 6.82 -7.93 17.27
C ILE A 182 7.60 -9.08 17.92
N THR A 183 7.31 -10.31 17.48
CA THR A 183 7.96 -11.55 17.98
C THR A 183 9.35 -11.77 17.37
N LEU A 184 10.06 -10.69 17.05
CA LEU A 184 11.41 -10.74 16.52
C LEU A 184 12.40 -10.48 17.65
N PRO A 185 13.47 -11.29 17.81
CA PRO A 185 14.51 -11.01 18.79
C PRO A 185 15.10 -9.61 18.59
N TYR A 186 15.28 -8.88 19.68
CA TYR A 186 15.84 -7.53 19.63
C TYR A 186 17.26 -7.53 19.10
N SER A 187 17.51 -6.64 18.13
CA SER A 187 18.84 -6.33 17.63
C SER A 187 18.90 -4.83 17.32
N LYS A 188 20.02 -4.20 17.69
CA LYS A 188 20.28 -2.79 17.37
C LYS A 188 20.40 -2.51 15.87
N ASN A 189 20.71 -3.55 15.09
CA ASN A 189 20.88 -3.43 13.65
C ASN A 189 19.56 -3.45 12.89
N HIS A 190 18.46 -3.87 13.54
CA HIS A 190 17.16 -3.93 12.89
C HIS A 190 16.64 -2.53 12.62
N ASN A 191 16.36 -2.23 11.35
CA ASN A 191 15.85 -0.95 10.92
C ASN A 191 14.46 -1.11 10.31
N PHE A 192 13.54 -0.26 10.73
CA PHE A 192 12.16 -0.27 10.24
C PHE A 192 11.82 1.10 9.64
N GLU A 193 11.34 1.09 8.39
CA GLU A 193 10.63 2.20 7.77
C GLU A 193 9.20 2.22 8.29
N ILE A 194 8.71 3.42 8.57
CA ILE A 194 7.33 3.64 8.97
C ILE A 194 6.77 4.73 8.08
N LYS A 195 5.60 4.48 7.55
CA LYS A 195 4.95 5.37 6.60
C LYS A 195 3.51 5.59 7.03
N LEU A 196 3.14 6.85 7.20
CA LEU A 196 1.79 7.26 7.56
C LEU A 196 1.14 7.93 6.35
N GLN A 197 -0.10 7.56 6.04
CA GLN A 197 -0.83 8.06 4.89
C GLN A 197 -2.28 8.39 5.22
N SER A 198 -2.80 9.48 4.65
CA SER A 198 -4.23 9.76 4.57
C SER A 198 -4.71 9.46 3.15
N ILE A 199 -5.71 8.59 3.02
CA ILE A 199 -6.22 8.07 1.75
C ILE A 199 -7.72 8.35 1.67
N TYR A 200 -8.16 8.96 0.57
CA TYR A 200 -9.57 9.03 0.19
C TYR A 200 -9.91 7.82 -0.68
N GLU A 201 -10.84 6.99 -0.24
CA GLU A 201 -11.34 5.83 -0.97
C GLU A 201 -12.74 6.14 -1.48
N TYR A 202 -12.93 6.13 -2.80
CA TYR A 202 -14.21 6.41 -3.44
C TYR A 202 -14.54 5.39 -4.52
N THR A 203 -15.82 5.21 -4.81
CA THR A 203 -16.26 4.30 -5.88
C THR A 203 -16.52 5.09 -7.16
N ASP A 204 -15.73 4.85 -8.20
CA ASP A 204 -16.04 5.40 -9.53
C ASP A 204 -17.19 4.60 -10.14
N ARG A 205 -18.27 5.30 -10.47
CA ARG A 205 -19.48 4.74 -11.08
C ARG A 205 -19.57 5.02 -12.58
N ARG A 206 -18.49 5.46 -13.23
CA ARG A 206 -18.46 5.63 -14.69
C ARG A 206 -18.36 4.29 -15.41
N GLY A 207 -19.50 3.64 -15.58
CA GLY A 207 -19.63 2.42 -16.38
C GLY A 207 -20.58 1.39 -15.78
N ASN A 208 -20.57 0.17 -16.33
CA ASN A 208 -21.31 -0.97 -15.80
C ASN A 208 -20.53 -1.75 -14.73
N GLU A 209 -19.34 -1.26 -14.36
CA GLU A 209 -18.45 -1.85 -13.35
C GLU A 209 -18.19 -0.81 -12.25
N ASN A 210 -18.20 -1.28 -10.99
CA ASN A 210 -17.91 -0.43 -9.83
C ASN A 210 -16.44 -0.63 -9.45
N ASP A 211 -15.58 0.33 -9.80
CA ASP A 211 -14.18 0.30 -9.41
C ASP A 211 -13.94 1.16 -8.17
N THR A 212 -13.29 0.57 -7.17
CA THR A 212 -12.86 1.31 -5.97
C THR A 212 -11.53 1.98 -6.22
N VAL A 213 -11.52 3.31 -6.18
CA VAL A 213 -10.34 4.14 -6.44
C VAL A 213 -9.80 4.70 -5.12
N LYS A 214 -8.49 4.53 -4.91
CA LYS A 214 -7.78 5.05 -3.71
C LYS A 214 -6.91 6.23 -4.09
N ASN A 215 -7.25 7.43 -3.60
CA ASN A 215 -6.49 8.66 -3.78
C ASN A 215 -5.79 9.07 -2.48
N THR A 216 -4.46 8.96 -2.43
CA THR A 216 -3.71 9.40 -1.25
C THR A 216 -3.59 10.92 -1.20
N ILE A 217 -4.10 11.53 -0.14
CA ILE A 217 -4.13 12.99 0.09
C ILE A 217 -2.80 13.45 0.68
N TRP A 218 -2.32 12.73 1.68
CA TRP A 218 -1.11 13.07 2.42
C TRP A 218 -0.30 11.83 2.76
N SER A 219 1.02 11.97 2.82
CA SER A 219 1.91 10.90 3.25
C SER A 219 3.22 11.45 3.80
N ASP A 220 3.65 10.85 4.90
CA ASP A 220 4.97 11.05 5.47
C ASP A 220 5.65 9.71 5.79
N GLN A 221 6.97 9.72 5.89
CA GLN A 221 7.80 8.54 6.12
C GLN A 221 8.90 8.83 7.13
N GLY A 222 9.22 7.88 7.98
CA GLY A 222 10.25 7.98 9.01
C GLY A 222 10.78 6.61 9.41
N HIS A 223 11.68 6.60 10.39
CA HIS A 223 12.26 5.35 10.90
C HIS A 223 11.66 4.99 12.26
N GLY A 224 11.45 3.71 12.53
CA GLY A 224 11.08 3.25 13.87
C GLY A 224 12.30 3.21 14.78
N SER A 225 12.17 3.68 16.02
CA SER A 225 13.16 3.38 17.05
C SER A 225 12.87 2.01 17.66
N THR A 226 13.88 1.15 17.71
CA THR A 226 13.78 -0.20 18.26
C THR A 226 14.27 -0.27 19.71
N GLU A 227 13.50 -0.93 20.56
CA GLU A 227 13.87 -1.25 21.94
C GLU A 227 13.46 -2.70 22.28
N PRO A 228 14.04 -3.32 23.32
CA PRO A 228 13.56 -4.61 23.82
C PRO A 228 12.10 -4.49 24.27
N GLY A 229 11.25 -5.38 23.76
CA GLY A 229 9.81 -5.42 24.04
C GLY A 229 9.38 -6.75 24.67
N PRO A 230 8.15 -6.83 25.20
CA PRO A 230 7.64 -8.04 25.88
C PRO A 230 7.57 -9.27 24.96
N ALA A 231 7.38 -9.07 23.65
CA ALA A 231 7.38 -10.14 22.65
C ALA A 231 8.74 -10.35 21.97
N GLY A 232 9.73 -9.48 22.22
CA GLY A 232 11.01 -9.46 21.52
C GLY A 232 11.46 -8.04 21.22
N THR A 233 10.95 -7.44 20.14
CA THR A 233 11.28 -6.08 19.72
C THR A 233 10.04 -5.20 19.77
N ARG A 234 10.18 -4.03 20.39
CA ARG A 234 9.20 -2.95 20.34
C ARG A 234 9.69 -1.87 19.39
N ILE A 235 8.83 -1.47 18.45
CA ILE A 235 9.09 -0.40 17.49
C ILE A 235 8.26 0.81 17.91
N LYS A 236 8.92 1.92 18.23
CA LYS A 236 8.29 3.21 18.58
C LYS A 236 8.41 4.19 17.43
N PHE A 237 7.38 5.01 17.23
CA PHE A 237 7.37 6.04 16.19
C PHE A 237 6.51 7.23 16.58
N ARG A 238 6.83 8.39 16.03
CA ARG A 238 6.06 9.62 16.21
C ARG A 238 6.12 10.46 14.93
N PHE A 239 4.96 10.91 14.46
CA PHE A 239 4.83 11.83 13.33
C PHE A 239 4.14 13.10 13.79
N LYS A 240 4.66 14.25 13.38
CA LYS A 240 3.96 15.53 13.52
C LYS A 240 3.06 15.72 12.30
N VAL A 241 1.76 15.80 12.53
CA VAL A 241 0.76 15.88 11.47
C VAL A 241 0.22 17.31 11.38
N PRO A 242 0.28 17.97 10.20
CA PRO A 242 -0.19 19.34 10.07
C PRO A 242 -1.71 19.43 10.28
N SER A 243 -2.19 20.61 10.70
CA SER A 243 -3.62 20.91 10.77
C SER A 243 -4.25 20.98 9.38
N GLY A 244 -5.58 20.77 9.29
CA GLY A 244 -6.34 20.89 8.02
C GLY A 244 -6.36 19.62 7.15
N LEU A 245 -5.98 18.46 7.71
CA LEU A 245 -6.18 17.16 7.08
C LEU A 245 -7.53 16.56 7.49
N PRO A 246 -8.12 15.67 6.67
CA PRO A 246 -9.42 15.07 6.97
C PRO A 246 -9.32 14.02 8.09
N ASP A 247 -10.37 13.97 8.91
CA ASP A 247 -10.54 12.97 9.97
C ASP A 247 -10.73 11.55 9.41
N SER A 248 -10.48 10.53 10.22
CA SER A 248 -10.85 9.16 9.88
C SER A 248 -12.38 8.98 9.85
N GLU A 249 -12.88 8.36 8.79
CA GLU A 249 -14.30 8.09 8.59
C GLU A 249 -14.60 6.59 8.63
N SER A 250 -15.87 6.25 8.84
CA SER A 250 -16.31 4.85 8.77
C SER A 250 -16.25 4.31 7.34
N LYS A 251 -15.99 3.00 7.20
CA LYS A 251 -15.92 2.26 5.93
C LYS A 251 -17.30 2.15 5.22
N SER A 252 -17.93 3.28 4.89
CA SER A 252 -19.26 3.35 4.26
C SER A 252 -19.28 4.44 3.19
N GLY A 253 -19.38 4.05 1.92
CA GLY A 253 -19.38 4.99 0.80
C GLY A 253 -17.98 5.55 0.53
N ASP A 254 -17.94 6.78 0.03
CA ASP A 254 -16.69 7.49 -0.17
C ASP A 254 -16.21 8.02 1.18
N HIS A 255 -14.97 7.71 1.56
CA HIS A 255 -14.51 7.98 2.91
C HIS A 255 -13.00 8.17 3.04
N HIS A 256 -12.59 8.86 4.10
CA HIS A 256 -11.19 9.07 4.47
C HIS A 256 -10.66 8.00 5.42
N ARG A 257 -9.51 7.42 5.09
CA ARG A 257 -8.80 6.40 5.88
C ARG A 257 -7.37 6.81 6.18
N TRP A 258 -6.89 6.40 7.34
CA TRP A 258 -5.50 6.62 7.75
C TRP A 258 -4.77 5.29 7.87
N ILE A 259 -3.72 5.14 7.07
CA ILE A 259 -2.96 3.89 6.96
C ILE A 259 -1.55 4.09 7.48
N LEU A 260 -1.15 3.22 8.42
CA LEU A 260 0.21 3.11 8.91
C LEU A 260 0.85 1.82 8.35
N GLU A 261 1.91 1.98 7.57
CA GLU A 261 2.72 0.86 7.08
C GLU A 261 4.06 0.82 7.84
N ILE A 262 4.45 -0.38 8.30
CA ILE A 262 5.75 -0.64 8.91
C ILE A 262 6.46 -1.71 8.09
N LYS A 263 7.70 -1.43 7.68
CA LYS A 263 8.50 -2.30 6.80
C LYS A 263 9.94 -2.39 7.28
N SER A 264 10.54 -3.58 7.27
CA SER A 264 11.98 -3.72 7.55
C SER A 264 12.83 -3.25 6.36
N ILE A 265 13.91 -2.49 6.64
CA ILE A 265 14.87 -1.99 5.63
C ILE A 265 16.25 -2.58 5.90
N HIS A 266 16.98 -2.92 4.84
CA HIS A 266 18.38 -3.39 4.86
C HIS A 266 18.63 -4.70 5.61
N ASP A 267 17.63 -5.22 6.32
CA ASP A 267 17.65 -6.54 6.90
C ASP A 267 17.18 -7.57 5.86
N ASN A 268 17.75 -8.80 5.87
CA ASN A 268 17.24 -9.97 5.14
C ASN A 268 15.87 -10.46 5.69
N MET A 269 15.09 -9.53 6.24
CA MET A 269 13.79 -9.71 6.81
C MET A 269 12.74 -9.20 5.83
N ASP A 270 11.71 -10.00 5.65
CA ASP A 270 10.55 -9.66 4.84
C ASP A 270 9.38 -9.37 5.78
N PHE A 271 9.55 -8.32 6.60
CA PHE A 271 8.55 -7.81 7.53
C PHE A 271 7.85 -6.61 6.90
N ILE A 272 6.53 -6.74 6.72
CA ILE A 272 5.62 -5.68 6.30
C ILE A 272 4.32 -5.86 7.09
N ARG A 273 3.81 -4.77 7.68
CA ARG A 273 2.53 -4.71 8.38
C ARG A 273 1.81 -3.41 8.03
N ILE A 274 0.50 -3.51 7.84
CA ILE A 274 -0.36 -2.38 7.49
C ILE A 274 -1.49 -2.32 8.52
N TYR A 275 -1.73 -1.13 9.06
CA TYR A 275 -2.75 -0.86 10.08
C TYR A 275 -3.67 0.27 9.63
N ASP A 276 -4.96 0.09 9.83
CA ASP A 276 -5.98 1.13 9.69
C ASP A 276 -6.21 1.79 11.06
N ILE A 277 -5.91 3.08 11.17
CA ILE A 277 -5.83 3.77 12.47
C ILE A 277 -6.81 4.94 12.57
N PRO A 278 -7.36 5.23 13.77
CA PRO A 278 -8.16 6.42 13.99
C PRO A 278 -7.25 7.64 14.15
N VAL A 279 -7.49 8.66 13.32
CA VAL A 279 -6.79 9.94 13.37
C VAL A 279 -7.84 11.06 13.29
N TYR A 280 -7.81 11.97 14.25
CA TYR A 280 -8.81 13.05 14.41
C TYR A 280 -8.15 14.36 14.81
N ALA A 281 -8.76 15.49 14.46
CA ALA A 281 -8.30 16.84 14.80
C ALA A 281 -8.43 17.19 16.30
N THR A 282 -7.59 16.57 17.13
CA THR A 282 -7.56 16.80 18.59
C THR A 282 -6.44 17.72 19.07
N GLY A 283 -5.43 18.02 18.24
CA GLY A 283 -4.25 18.81 18.61
C GLY A 283 -3.37 18.23 19.73
N LYS A 284 -3.56 16.97 20.14
CA LYS A 284 -2.82 16.33 21.23
C LYS A 284 -1.40 15.94 20.82
N GLU A 285 -0.47 16.05 21.77
CA GLU A 285 0.90 15.54 21.63
C GLU A 285 1.06 14.18 22.33
N SER A 286 2.05 13.40 21.91
CA SER A 286 2.37 12.09 22.51
C SER A 286 3.00 12.27 23.90
N GLN A 287 2.56 11.45 24.86
CA GLN A 287 3.00 11.56 26.26
C GLN A 287 4.11 10.55 26.61
N GLU A 288 4.06 9.34 26.07
CA GLU A 288 5.00 8.25 26.38
C GLU A 288 6.22 8.23 25.45
N ILE A 289 6.11 8.77 24.23
CA ILE A 289 7.18 8.72 23.24
C ILE A 289 8.05 9.97 23.33
N SER A 290 9.14 9.82 24.08
CA SER A 290 10.18 10.85 24.27
C SER A 290 10.74 11.40 22.95
N ASP A 291 11.14 12.67 22.99
CA ASP A 291 11.83 13.37 21.90
C ASP A 291 13.08 12.65 21.39
N ALA A 292 13.70 11.78 22.20
CA ALA A 292 14.82 10.94 21.77
C ALA A 292 14.48 10.05 20.55
N VAL A 293 13.25 9.54 20.47
CA VAL A 293 12.77 8.78 19.29
C VAL A 293 12.70 9.69 18.07
N LEU A 294 12.23 10.92 18.27
CA LEU A 294 12.08 11.92 17.24
C LEU A 294 13.45 12.44 16.74
N HIS A 295 14.45 12.53 17.62
CA HIS A 295 15.83 12.83 17.27
C HIS A 295 16.48 11.72 16.44
N LYS A 296 16.35 10.46 16.87
CA LYS A 296 16.88 9.31 16.11
C LYS A 296 16.21 9.20 14.73
N GLN A 297 14.90 9.44 14.67
CA GLN A 297 14.15 9.56 13.42
C GLN A 297 14.69 10.67 12.52
N LYS A 298 14.92 11.86 13.07
CA LYS A 298 15.48 12.99 12.33
C LYS A 298 16.87 12.67 11.78
N GLU A 299 17.75 12.04 12.55
CA GLU A 299 19.09 11.65 12.10
C GLU A 299 19.06 10.65 10.95
N SER A 300 18.29 9.55 11.09
CA SER A 300 18.16 8.57 10.01
C SER A 300 17.52 9.17 8.76
N GLN A 301 16.50 10.02 8.92
CA GLN A 301 15.91 10.76 7.81
C GLN A 301 16.90 11.72 7.14
N LEU A 302 17.76 12.40 7.90
CA LEU A 302 18.82 13.26 7.35
C LEU A 302 19.86 12.45 6.57
N GLN A 303 20.22 11.27 7.06
CA GLN A 303 21.14 10.38 6.36
C GLN A 303 20.55 9.91 5.02
N ASP A 304 19.27 9.54 5.00
CA ASP A 304 18.54 9.22 3.77
C ASP A 304 18.45 10.43 2.81
N LEU A 305 18.19 11.62 3.36
CA LEU A 305 18.19 12.88 2.61
C LEU A 305 19.54 13.13 1.93
N MET A 306 20.64 12.98 2.67
CA MET A 306 22.00 13.15 2.17
C MET A 306 22.39 12.08 1.15
N SER A 307 21.82 10.87 1.25
CA SER A 307 22.00 9.84 0.21
C SER A 307 21.26 10.20 -1.09
N PHE A 308 20.11 10.88 -0.98
CA PHE A 308 19.26 11.26 -2.10
C PHE A 308 19.78 12.51 -2.84
N ILE A 309 20.43 13.41 -2.11
CA ILE A 309 20.91 14.71 -2.60
C ILE A 309 22.44 14.77 -2.53
N LYS A 310 23.08 15.00 -3.68
CA LYS A 310 24.52 15.34 -3.68
C LYS A 310 24.68 16.85 -3.61
N ILE A 311 25.08 17.34 -2.45
CA ILE A 311 25.43 18.75 -2.25
C ILE A 311 26.90 18.93 -2.63
N LYS A 312 27.17 19.80 -3.61
CA LYS A 312 28.54 20.25 -3.92
C LYS A 312 28.66 21.73 -3.57
N LYS A 313 29.43 22.04 -2.54
CA LYS A 313 29.78 23.43 -2.19
C LYS A 313 30.91 23.91 -3.12
N THR A 314 30.65 24.97 -3.87
CA THR A 314 31.64 25.73 -4.64
C THR A 314 31.88 27.07 -3.92
N LYS A 315 33.05 27.71 -4.10
CA LYS A 315 33.45 28.95 -3.40
C LYS A 315 32.35 30.05 -3.30
N ASN A 316 31.45 30.17 -4.29
CA ASN A 316 30.35 31.16 -4.31
C ASN A 316 28.94 30.56 -4.51
N SER A 317 28.77 29.23 -4.54
CA SER A 317 27.47 28.62 -4.84
C SER A 317 27.32 27.22 -4.25
N THR A 318 26.15 26.91 -3.70
CA THR A 318 25.79 25.55 -3.26
C THR A 318 24.98 24.87 -4.36
N ASN A 319 25.57 23.85 -5.00
CA ASN A 319 24.89 23.07 -6.04
C ASN A 319 24.21 21.85 -5.42
N ILE A 320 22.89 21.79 -5.52
CA ILE A 320 22.04 20.67 -5.11
C ILE A 320 21.73 19.84 -6.35
N LEU A 321 22.24 18.61 -6.39
CA LEU A 321 21.93 17.64 -7.44
C LEU A 321 20.89 16.65 -6.94
N TYR A 322 19.72 16.66 -7.56
CA TYR A 322 18.63 15.72 -7.25
C TYR A 322 18.82 14.42 -8.03
N SER A 323 18.87 13.29 -7.32
CA SER A 323 18.90 11.97 -7.97
C SER A 323 17.49 11.55 -8.34
N ASN A 324 17.14 11.60 -9.63
CA ASN A 324 15.81 11.20 -10.08
C ASN A 324 15.71 9.66 -10.24
N LYS A 325 15.69 8.94 -9.10
CA LYS A 325 15.54 7.46 -9.07
C LYS A 325 14.27 7.01 -9.81
N ARG A 326 13.16 7.75 -9.64
CA ARG A 326 11.87 7.49 -10.31
C ARG A 326 12.01 7.42 -11.83
N MET A 327 12.57 8.46 -12.45
CA MET A 327 12.72 8.49 -13.91
C MET A 327 13.66 7.40 -14.43
N LYS A 328 14.65 6.97 -13.64
CA LYS A 328 15.50 5.83 -13.97
C LYS A 328 14.74 4.50 -13.95
N THR A 329 13.87 4.27 -12.96
CA THR A 329 13.03 3.06 -12.92
C THR A 329 12.08 3.00 -14.10
N ILE A 330 11.39 4.10 -14.41
CA ILE A 330 10.50 4.19 -15.57
C ILE A 330 11.28 3.97 -16.87
N SER A 331 12.46 4.57 -16.98
CA SER A 331 13.37 4.36 -18.11
C SER A 331 13.73 2.90 -18.32
N ILE A 332 14.08 2.17 -17.25
CA ILE A 332 14.40 0.74 -17.32
C ILE A 332 13.23 -0.06 -17.89
N ILE A 333 12.00 0.23 -17.45
CA ILE A 333 10.79 -0.43 -17.97
C ILE A 333 10.64 -0.20 -19.47
N PHE A 334 10.76 1.06 -19.92
CA PHE A 334 10.68 1.39 -21.35
C PHE A 334 11.78 0.73 -22.17
N ILE A 335 13.00 0.64 -21.64
CA ILE A 335 14.12 -0.07 -22.27
C ILE A 335 13.82 -1.58 -22.33
N SER A 336 13.28 -2.18 -21.26
CA SER A 336 12.90 -3.60 -21.25
C SER A 336 11.80 -3.92 -22.27
N ILE A 337 10.79 -3.05 -22.39
CA ILE A 337 9.73 -3.15 -23.41
C ILE A 337 10.33 -3.03 -24.81
N SER A 338 11.23 -2.07 -25.03
CA SER A 338 11.95 -1.89 -26.30
C SER A 338 12.73 -3.15 -26.69
N ILE A 339 13.47 -3.75 -25.74
CA ILE A 339 14.21 -5.01 -25.96
C ILE A 339 13.24 -6.15 -26.29
N LEU A 340 12.16 -6.31 -25.54
CA LEU A 340 11.15 -7.36 -25.79
C LEU A 340 10.56 -7.23 -27.21
N LEU A 341 10.16 -6.02 -27.60
CA LEU A 341 9.62 -5.74 -28.93
C LEU A 341 10.65 -5.96 -30.04
N CYS A 342 11.93 -5.67 -29.76
CA CYS A 342 13.04 -5.95 -30.68
C CYS A 342 13.33 -7.45 -30.82
N VAL A 343 13.06 -8.27 -29.79
CA VAL A 343 13.15 -9.74 -29.90
C VAL A 343 11.97 -10.30 -30.71
N LEU A 344 10.79 -9.69 -30.56
CA LEU A 344 9.58 -10.04 -31.30
C LEU A 344 9.54 -9.47 -32.74
N SER A 345 10.56 -8.72 -33.16
CA SER A 345 10.60 -8.04 -34.46
C SER A 345 10.83 -8.96 -35.66
N ILE A 346 10.56 -10.25 -35.51
CA ILE A 346 10.30 -11.17 -36.63
C ILE A 346 9.15 -10.61 -37.48
N PHE A 347 8.22 -9.87 -36.85
CA PHE A 347 7.21 -9.07 -37.54
C PHE A 347 7.65 -7.59 -37.59
N PRO A 348 7.75 -6.96 -38.78
CA PRO A 348 8.26 -5.58 -38.93
C PRO A 348 7.41 -4.53 -38.22
N ILE A 349 6.16 -4.87 -37.86
CA ILE A 349 5.23 -3.99 -37.14
C ILE A 349 5.75 -3.60 -35.74
N PHE A 350 6.64 -4.39 -35.14
CA PHE A 350 7.18 -4.11 -33.80
C PHE A 350 8.46 -3.26 -33.79
N LEU A 351 9.10 -3.03 -34.95
CA LEU A 351 10.36 -2.29 -35.05
C LEU A 351 10.20 -0.81 -34.67
N VAL A 352 9.19 -0.14 -35.23
CA VAL A 352 8.94 1.29 -34.97
C VAL A 352 8.58 1.55 -33.49
N PRO A 353 7.65 0.80 -32.87
CA PRO A 353 7.40 0.90 -31.43
C PRO A 353 8.65 0.64 -30.58
N ALA A 354 9.47 -0.36 -30.94
CA ALA A 354 10.70 -0.68 -30.20
C ALA A 354 11.67 0.51 -30.15
N ILE A 355 11.89 1.18 -31.29
CA ILE A 355 12.76 2.37 -31.37
C ILE A 355 12.19 3.52 -30.54
N LEU A 356 10.89 3.76 -30.63
CA LEU A 356 10.22 4.86 -29.91
C LEU A 356 10.31 4.68 -28.39
N PHE A 357 10.00 3.48 -27.87
CA PHE A 357 10.13 3.19 -26.45
C PHE A 357 11.60 3.23 -25.98
N GLY A 358 12.54 2.77 -26.81
CA GLY A 358 13.97 2.86 -26.52
C GLY A 358 14.45 4.31 -26.39
N ALA A 359 14.07 5.18 -27.32
CA ALA A 359 14.42 6.59 -27.31
C ALA A 359 13.84 7.32 -26.07
N ILE A 360 12.57 7.06 -25.74
CA ILE A 360 11.93 7.59 -24.52
C ILE A 360 12.67 7.11 -23.27
N GLY A 361 12.99 5.81 -23.20
CA GLY A 361 13.74 5.21 -22.10
C GLY A 361 15.09 5.90 -21.90
N ILE A 362 15.89 6.05 -22.96
CA ILE A 362 17.21 6.70 -22.91
C ILE A 362 17.11 8.17 -22.50
N TYR A 363 16.11 8.89 -23.01
CA TYR A 363 15.84 10.28 -22.64
C TYR A 363 15.56 10.43 -21.14
N LEU A 364 14.65 9.61 -20.60
CA LEU A 364 14.28 9.64 -19.19
C LEU A 364 15.45 9.25 -18.27
N PHE A 365 16.31 8.32 -18.69
CA PHE A 365 17.48 7.88 -17.91
C PHE A 365 18.48 9.02 -17.65
N ASN A 366 18.67 9.87 -18.66
CA ASN A 366 19.72 10.89 -18.67
C ASN A 366 19.25 12.27 -18.21
N ARG A 367 17.95 12.42 -17.93
CA ARG A 367 17.38 13.65 -17.40
C ARG A 367 17.88 13.91 -15.97
N LYS A 368 18.54 15.06 -15.78
CA LYS A 368 19.05 15.52 -14.46
C LYS A 368 18.57 16.93 -14.16
N LEU A 369 18.19 17.17 -12.91
CA LEU A 369 17.92 18.50 -12.37
C LEU A 369 19.06 18.91 -11.44
N SER A 370 19.69 20.04 -11.72
CA SER A 370 20.65 20.68 -10.82
C SER A 370 20.15 22.08 -10.47
N VAL A 371 20.11 22.38 -9.17
CA VAL A 371 19.76 23.69 -8.66
C VAL A 371 21.01 24.29 -8.00
N SER A 372 21.45 25.42 -8.52
CA SER A 372 22.57 26.19 -7.98
C SER A 372 22.00 27.32 -7.14
N LEU A 373 22.37 27.36 -5.87
CA LEU A 373 22.07 28.45 -4.96
C LEU A 373 23.25 29.41 -4.94
N GLN A 374 23.03 30.64 -5.38
CA GLN A 374 23.94 31.78 -5.17
C GLN A 374 23.25 32.78 -4.24
N HIS A 375 24.00 33.62 -3.52
CA HIS A 375 23.43 34.65 -2.65
C HIS A 375 22.34 35.44 -3.41
N HIS A 376 21.09 35.37 -2.92
CA HIS A 376 19.87 35.98 -3.49
C HIS A 376 19.41 35.51 -4.90
N ILE A 377 20.03 34.48 -5.50
CA ILE A 377 19.65 33.96 -6.82
C ILE A 377 19.55 32.43 -6.81
N ILE A 378 18.39 31.90 -7.22
CA ILE A 378 18.19 30.47 -7.49
C ILE A 378 18.37 30.24 -9.00
N LYS A 379 19.40 29.48 -9.40
CA LYS A 379 19.59 29.06 -10.79
C LYS A 379 19.16 27.61 -10.99
N LYS A 380 18.16 27.41 -11.83
CA LYS A 380 17.65 26.09 -12.22
C LYS A 380 18.28 25.67 -13.53
N ARG A 381 19.00 24.56 -13.51
CA ARG A 381 19.59 23.95 -14.71
C ARG A 381 19.02 22.57 -14.95
N ARG A 382 18.32 22.38 -16.07
CA ARG A 382 17.95 21.05 -16.56
C ARG A 382 19.02 20.56 -17.53
N LYS A 383 19.54 19.36 -17.29
CA LYS A 383 20.56 18.74 -18.13
C LYS A 383 20.08 17.41 -18.72
N ILE A 384 20.46 17.16 -19.97
CA ILE A 384 20.35 15.86 -20.65
C ILE A 384 21.72 15.54 -21.25
N PHE A 385 22.28 14.36 -20.97
CA PHE A 385 23.63 14.00 -21.42
C PHE A 385 24.70 15.07 -21.14
N ASN A 386 24.57 15.78 -20.00
CA ASN A 386 25.38 16.95 -19.61
C ASN A 386 25.21 18.22 -20.45
N LEU A 387 24.38 18.23 -21.51
CA LEU A 387 23.95 19.43 -22.23
C LEU A 387 22.91 20.18 -21.40
N VAL A 388 23.09 21.50 -21.25
CA VAL A 388 22.13 22.37 -20.54
C VAL A 388 20.98 22.68 -21.49
N LEU A 389 19.77 22.24 -21.15
CA LEU A 389 18.57 22.53 -21.94
C LEU A 389 18.00 23.91 -21.62
N ASN A 390 17.76 24.15 -20.32
CA ASN A 390 17.21 25.41 -19.83
C ASN A 390 18.04 25.85 -18.61
N ASP A 391 18.43 27.12 -18.60
CA ASP A 391 18.97 27.84 -17.44
C ASP A 391 17.95 28.93 -17.09
N THR A 392 17.39 28.88 -15.88
CA THR A 392 16.44 29.89 -15.40
C THR A 392 17.00 30.48 -14.12
N GLU A 393 17.16 31.80 -14.09
CA GLU A 393 17.62 32.53 -12.90
C GLU A 393 16.43 33.23 -12.24
N ILE A 394 16.30 33.07 -10.92
CA ILE A 394 15.21 33.65 -10.13
C ILE A 394 15.85 34.46 -9.01
N LYS A 395 15.48 35.73 -8.88
CA LYS A 395 15.93 36.58 -7.78
C LYS A 395 14.98 36.45 -6.59
N LYS A 396 15.51 36.57 -5.35
CA LYS A 396 14.71 36.56 -4.10
C LYS A 396 13.49 37.49 -4.17
N LYS A 397 13.65 38.68 -4.77
CA LYS A 397 12.60 39.71 -4.87
C LYS A 397 11.37 39.28 -5.68
N ASP A 398 11.53 38.31 -6.56
CA ASP A 398 10.48 37.89 -7.48
C ASP A 398 9.68 36.70 -6.92
N ILE A 399 10.04 36.18 -5.74
CA ILE A 399 9.40 35.03 -5.10
C ILE A 399 8.27 35.51 -4.20
N SER A 400 7.05 35.01 -4.45
CA SER A 400 5.89 35.31 -3.59
C SER A 400 5.76 34.29 -2.45
N HIS A 401 5.72 33.00 -2.78
CA HIS A 401 5.60 31.91 -1.82
C HIS A 401 6.12 30.60 -2.39
N VAL A 402 6.33 29.60 -1.53
CA VAL A 402 6.73 28.24 -1.93
C VAL A 402 5.66 27.24 -1.56
N LEU A 403 5.37 26.34 -2.50
CA LEU A 403 4.37 25.29 -2.39
C LEU A 403 5.03 23.92 -2.48
N ILE A 404 4.57 22.99 -1.64
CA ILE A 404 4.81 21.56 -1.80
C ILE A 404 3.61 20.99 -2.52
N GLU A 405 3.82 20.49 -3.74
CA GLU A 405 2.75 19.90 -4.55
C GLU A 405 2.99 18.41 -4.82
N LYS A 406 1.90 17.64 -4.73
CA LYS A 406 1.83 16.25 -5.18
C LYS A 406 1.99 16.20 -6.70
N THR A 407 3.02 15.52 -7.19
CA THR A 407 3.28 15.40 -8.63
C THR A 407 2.73 14.10 -9.22
N SER A 408 2.79 13.01 -8.45
CA SER A 408 2.33 11.69 -8.90
C SER A 408 2.20 10.73 -7.73
N SER A 409 1.38 9.71 -7.87
CA SER A 409 1.28 8.59 -6.95
C SER A 409 1.38 7.26 -7.70
N ILE A 410 2.11 6.30 -7.14
CA ILE A 410 2.15 4.91 -7.60
C ILE A 410 1.50 4.06 -6.53
N GLN A 411 0.35 3.45 -6.84
CA GLN A 411 -0.33 2.55 -5.90
C GLN A 411 0.45 1.25 -5.70
N TYR A 412 0.47 0.78 -4.45
CA TYR A 412 1.08 -0.47 -4.03
C TYR A 412 0.24 -1.13 -2.94
N ARG A 413 -0.61 -2.10 -3.32
CA ARG A 413 -1.55 -2.77 -2.41
C ARG A 413 -2.51 -1.78 -1.73
N GLU A 414 -2.37 -1.59 -0.42
CA GLU A 414 -3.18 -0.69 0.43
C GLU A 414 -2.55 0.70 0.59
N THR A 415 -1.32 0.89 0.14
CA THR A 415 -0.58 2.16 0.25
C THR A 415 -0.22 2.71 -1.13
N ALA A 416 0.25 3.95 -1.19
CA ALA A 416 0.76 4.53 -2.43
C ALA A 416 2.08 5.28 -2.22
N ILE A 417 3.05 5.12 -3.10
CA ILE A 417 4.26 5.96 -3.10
C ILE A 417 3.87 7.29 -3.74
N ILE A 418 3.84 8.35 -2.94
CA ILE A 418 3.60 9.71 -3.43
C ILE A 418 4.95 10.38 -3.71
N TYR A 419 5.02 11.11 -4.81
CA TYR A 419 6.14 11.99 -5.10
C TYR A 419 5.71 13.45 -4.99
N TYR A 420 6.44 14.21 -4.18
CA TYR A 420 6.28 15.65 -4.00
C TYR A 420 7.34 16.41 -4.78
N SER A 421 6.97 17.63 -5.18
CA SER A 421 7.87 18.62 -5.76
C SER A 421 7.75 19.93 -5.00
N LEU A 422 8.89 20.62 -4.82
CA LEU A 422 8.92 21.98 -4.32
C LEU A 422 8.77 22.92 -5.51
N LYS A 423 7.74 23.75 -5.49
CA LYS A 423 7.45 24.76 -6.52
C LYS A 423 7.48 26.14 -5.90
N CYS A 424 8.19 27.04 -6.56
CA CYS A 424 8.26 28.45 -6.21
C CYS A 424 7.31 29.20 -7.12
N THR A 425 6.41 30.00 -6.55
CA THR A 425 5.53 30.88 -7.32
C THR A 425 6.16 32.27 -7.37
N THR A 426 6.28 32.85 -8.57
CA THR A 426 6.77 34.22 -8.70
C THR A 426 5.64 35.24 -8.50
N ILE A 427 5.96 36.52 -8.33
CA ILE A 427 4.97 37.61 -8.28
C ILE A 427 4.11 37.64 -9.56
N ASP A 428 4.71 37.30 -10.70
CA ASP A 428 4.04 37.16 -12.00
C ASP A 428 3.21 35.88 -12.16
N ASN A 429 2.96 35.15 -11.06
CA ASN A 429 2.21 33.89 -11.01
C ASN A 429 2.82 32.74 -11.84
N ASN A 430 4.12 32.79 -12.15
CA ASN A 430 4.81 31.69 -12.81
C ASN A 430 5.28 30.65 -11.78
N ILE A 431 4.97 29.39 -12.04
CA ILE A 431 5.30 28.27 -11.15
C ILE A 431 6.60 27.59 -11.60
N ILE A 432 7.61 27.59 -10.74
CA ILE A 432 8.93 27.06 -11.05
C ILE A 432 9.33 25.96 -10.06
N THR A 433 9.56 24.74 -10.57
CA THR A 433 10.05 23.62 -9.75
C THR A 433 11.51 23.82 -9.32
N ILE A 434 11.74 23.91 -8.01
CA ILE A 434 13.05 24.06 -7.33
C ILE A 434 13.55 22.77 -6.68
N GLY A 435 12.69 21.76 -6.56
CA GLY A 435 13.05 20.41 -6.10
C GLY A 435 12.03 19.38 -6.59
N GLU A 436 12.49 18.17 -6.93
CA GLU A 436 11.62 17.13 -7.47
C GLU A 436 11.92 15.74 -6.87
N SER A 437 10.91 14.88 -6.88
CA SER A 437 11.00 13.45 -6.53
C SER A 437 11.20 13.14 -5.04
N PHE A 438 10.67 13.98 -4.15
CA PHE A 438 10.63 13.68 -2.71
C PHE A 438 9.56 12.64 -2.42
N THR A 439 9.85 11.62 -1.62
CA THR A 439 8.87 10.55 -1.32
C THR A 439 8.06 10.81 -0.06
N SER A 440 8.43 11.85 0.71
CA SER A 440 7.74 12.27 1.93
C SER A 440 7.60 13.78 1.97
N TYR A 441 6.52 14.23 2.61
CA TYR A 441 6.27 15.63 2.88
C TYR A 441 7.35 16.25 3.79
N SER A 442 7.70 15.57 4.89
CA SER A 442 8.77 16.01 5.81
C SER A 442 10.11 16.15 5.10
N GLN A 443 10.39 15.27 4.14
CA GLN A 443 11.59 15.34 3.29
C GLN A 443 11.63 16.66 2.49
N ALA A 444 10.52 17.00 1.82
CA ALA A 444 10.42 18.23 1.03
C ALA A 444 10.54 19.48 1.90
N SER A 445 9.84 19.53 3.04
CA SER A 445 9.88 20.65 3.99
C SER A 445 11.29 20.89 4.55
N LYS A 446 12.00 19.84 4.97
CA LYS A 446 13.38 19.96 5.48
C LYS A 446 14.35 20.50 4.44
N ILE A 447 14.21 20.09 3.18
CA ILE A 447 15.05 20.59 2.09
C ILE A 447 14.78 22.06 1.85
N TRP A 448 13.50 22.48 1.90
CA TRP A 448 13.17 23.90 1.83
C TRP A 448 13.84 24.68 2.96
N ASN A 449 13.74 24.23 4.21
CA ASN A 449 14.38 24.91 5.35
C ASN A 449 15.90 25.01 5.17
N PHE A 450 16.56 23.94 4.71
CA PHE A 450 17.98 23.97 4.38
C PHE A 450 18.31 24.97 3.26
N ILE A 451 17.49 25.03 2.21
CA ILE A 451 17.65 26.00 1.12
C ILE A 451 17.46 27.43 1.65
N ALA A 452 16.45 27.63 2.50
CA ALA A 452 16.09 28.92 3.05
C ALA A 452 17.19 29.49 3.95
N GLU A 453 17.76 28.66 4.83
CA GLU A 453 18.90 29.04 5.69
C GLU A 453 20.15 29.37 4.87
N GLN A 454 20.45 28.60 3.81
CA GLN A 454 21.66 28.80 3.01
C GLN A 454 21.55 29.96 2.02
N SER A 455 20.34 30.41 1.70
CA SER A 455 20.09 31.40 0.63
C SER A 455 19.45 32.70 1.15
N ASP A 456 19.37 32.87 2.48
CA ASP A 456 18.69 34.00 3.12
C ASP A 456 17.24 34.14 2.63
N LEU A 457 16.48 33.04 2.60
CA LEU A 457 15.06 33.00 2.17
C LEU A 457 14.14 32.62 3.34
N SER A 458 14.58 32.79 4.59
CA SER A 458 13.81 32.44 5.80
C SER A 458 12.47 33.15 5.91
N ASP A 459 12.35 34.33 5.30
CA ASP A 459 11.16 35.19 5.38
C ASP A 459 10.03 34.75 4.42
N ILE A 460 10.29 33.78 3.53
CA ILE A 460 9.31 33.31 2.55
C ILE A 460 8.46 32.19 3.15
N GLU A 461 7.15 32.41 3.15
CA GLU A 461 6.15 31.46 3.67
C GLU A 461 6.11 30.15 2.84
N LEU A 462 6.22 29.02 3.55
CA LEU A 462 5.99 27.69 2.99
C LEU A 462 4.50 27.35 3.13
N ARG A 463 3.75 27.43 2.03
CA ARG A 463 2.33 27.09 2.01
C ARG A 463 2.12 25.61 1.70
N HIS A 464 1.04 25.05 2.24
CA HIS A 464 0.67 23.66 2.03
C HIS A 464 -0.54 23.62 1.11
N ASN A 465 -0.35 23.12 -0.11
CA ASN A 465 -1.47 22.89 -1.01
C ASN A 465 -2.05 21.50 -0.74
N VAL A 466 -2.73 21.38 0.40
CA VAL A 466 -3.59 20.22 0.67
C VAL A 466 -4.98 20.67 0.27
N THR A 467 -5.48 20.07 -0.82
CA THR A 467 -6.87 20.16 -1.34
C THR A 467 -7.36 21.53 -1.83
N GLU A 468 -7.28 21.73 -3.15
CA GLU A 468 -8.31 22.47 -3.92
C GLU A 468 -8.81 21.67 -5.15
N ASP A 469 -8.13 20.60 -5.57
CA ASP A 469 -8.51 19.83 -6.77
C ASP A 469 -9.61 18.77 -6.56
N SER A 470 -10.20 18.63 -5.37
CA SER A 470 -11.29 17.67 -5.11
C SER A 470 -12.70 18.26 -5.09
N GLU A 471 -12.85 19.59 -5.18
CA GLU A 471 -14.18 20.23 -5.22
C GLU A 471 -14.63 20.62 -6.64
N THR A 472 -13.78 20.50 -7.66
CA THR A 472 -14.13 20.86 -9.05
C THR A 472 -14.18 19.66 -10.01
N SER A 473 -14.87 18.60 -9.61
CA SER A 473 -15.44 17.65 -10.58
C SER A 473 -16.83 17.19 -10.13
N HIS A 474 -17.77 18.13 -10.14
CA HIS A 474 -19.19 17.81 -10.24
C HIS A 474 -19.57 17.39 -11.65
#